data_AF-A0A256FZV9-F1
#
_entry.id   AF-A0A256FZV9-F1
#
_cell.length_a   1.000
_cell.length_b   1.000
_cell.length_c   1.000
_cell.angle_alpha   90.00
_cell.angle_beta   90.00
_cell.angle_gamma   90.00
#
_symmetry.space_group_name_H-M   'P 1'
#
loop_
_entity.id
_entity.type
_entity.pdbx_description
1 polymer ?
#
loop_
_entity_poly.entity_id
_entity_poly.type
_entity_poly.pdbx_seq_one_letter_code
_entity_poly.pdbx_strand_id
1 'polypeptide(L)'
;MPPIYEIDCAGIKSPNELWQRYLDTVPVSDPESFGYTLDSFWDGVQWCGPGWPGECELIFKNADALSDLKTRGGKPFLKAFRQLVADTDRVKIRLV
;
A
#
# COMPACT_ATOMS: atom_id res chain seq x y z
N MET A 1 -17.49 -2.18 -13.18
CA MET A 1 -16.76 -1.23 -12.32
C MET A 1 -15.68 -2.02 -11.61
N PRO A 2 -14.43 -1.54 -11.55
CA PRO A 2 -13.39 -2.22 -10.80
C PRO A 2 -13.77 -2.31 -9.31
N PRO A 3 -13.39 -3.39 -8.60
CA PRO A 3 -13.61 -3.50 -7.16
C PRO A 3 -12.90 -2.37 -6.40
N ILE A 4 -13.47 -1.98 -5.27
CA ILE A 4 -12.89 -1.00 -4.35
C ILE A 4 -12.52 -1.75 -3.07
N TYR A 5 -11.27 -1.61 -2.64
CA TYR A 5 -10.78 -2.17 -1.39
C TYR A 5 -10.40 -1.05 -0.41
N GLU A 6 -10.88 -1.16 0.82
CA GLU A 6 -10.63 -0.18 1.87
C GLU A 6 -9.68 -0.76 2.93
N ILE A 7 -8.49 -0.18 3.05
CA ILE A 7 -7.49 -0.56 4.04
C ILE A 7 -7.50 0.48 5.16
N ASP A 8 -7.88 0.08 6.38
CA ASP A 8 -7.87 0.97 7.55
C ASP A 8 -6.47 1.10 8.14
N CYS A 9 -5.92 2.32 8.14
CA CYS A 9 -4.60 2.60 8.69
C CYS A 9 -4.60 2.88 10.20
N ALA A 10 -5.77 2.95 10.83
CA ALA A 10 -5.87 3.18 12.26
C ALA A 10 -5.12 2.08 13.06
N GLY A 11 -4.38 2.51 14.07
CA GLY A 11 -3.65 1.63 14.99
C GLY A 11 -2.44 0.91 14.41
N ILE A 12 -2.03 1.21 13.17
CA ILE A 12 -0.80 0.67 12.58
C ILE A 12 0.42 1.27 13.27
N LYS A 13 1.32 0.41 13.74
CA LYS A 13 2.54 0.80 14.47
C LYS A 13 3.82 0.52 13.68
N SER A 14 3.73 -0.21 12.57
CA SER A 14 4.86 -0.50 11.72
C SER A 14 4.47 -0.61 10.23
N PRO A 15 5.39 -0.35 9.28
CA PRO A 15 5.13 -0.61 7.87
C PRO A 15 4.73 -2.06 7.58
N ASN A 16 5.28 -3.04 8.32
CA ASN A 16 4.93 -4.45 8.14
C ASN A 16 3.45 -4.70 8.47
N GLU A 17 2.90 -4.09 9.52
CA GLU A 17 1.48 -4.21 9.87
C GLU A 17 0.57 -3.64 8.78
N LEU A 18 0.96 -2.54 8.14
CA LEU A 18 0.23 -1.98 6.99
C LEU A 18 0.15 -2.97 5.83
N TRP A 19 1.30 -3.54 5.49
CA TRP A 19 1.40 -4.48 4.39
C TRP A 19 0.68 -5.79 4.66
N GLN A 20 0.76 -6.30 5.89
CA GLN A 20 -0.05 -7.45 6.28
C GLN A 20 -1.54 -7.14 6.11
N ARG A 21 -2.00 -5.97 6.58
CA ARG A 21 -3.40 -5.57 6.42
C ARG A 21 -3.83 -5.43 4.97
N TYR A 22 -2.94 -4.94 4.10
CA TYR A 22 -3.17 -4.92 2.66
C TYR A 22 -3.38 -6.34 2.10
N LEU A 23 -2.48 -7.28 2.42
CA LEU A 23 -2.58 -8.68 1.97
C LEU A 23 -3.82 -9.39 2.55
N ASP A 24 -4.25 -9.06 3.77
CA ASP A 24 -5.44 -9.62 4.40
C ASP A 24 -6.75 -9.09 3.78
N THR A 25 -6.71 -7.88 3.20
CA THR A 25 -7.89 -7.17 2.68
C THR A 25 -8.09 -7.38 1.18
N VAL A 26 -6.99 -7.48 0.43
CA VAL A 26 -7.00 -7.43 -1.02
C VAL A 26 -6.60 -8.80 -1.57
N PRO A 27 -7.36 -9.39 -2.53
CA PRO A 27 -7.01 -10.66 -3.14
C PRO A 27 -5.85 -10.48 -4.13
N VAL A 28 -4.63 -10.41 -3.60
CA VAL A 28 -3.43 -10.16 -4.41
C VAL A 28 -2.87 -11.43 -5.05
N SER A 29 -2.06 -11.24 -6.09
CA SER A 29 -1.24 -12.30 -6.70
C SER A 29 0.07 -12.48 -5.93
N ASP A 30 0.51 -13.73 -5.74
CA ASP A 30 1.80 -14.10 -5.11
C ASP A 30 2.07 -13.38 -3.77
N PRO A 31 1.17 -13.50 -2.77
CA PRO A 31 1.34 -12.89 -1.45
C PRO A 31 2.56 -13.44 -0.69
N GLU A 32 2.96 -14.68 -0.94
CA GLU A 32 4.10 -15.35 -0.29
C GLU A 32 5.45 -14.71 -0.65
N SER A 33 5.56 -14.14 -1.85
CA SER A 33 6.78 -13.46 -2.31
C SER A 33 6.73 -11.95 -2.08
N PHE A 34 5.66 -11.42 -1.48
CA PHE A 34 5.53 -9.99 -1.21
C PHE A 34 6.62 -9.49 -0.24
N GLY A 35 7.33 -8.42 -0.58
CA GLY A 35 8.53 -7.98 0.15
C GLY A 35 8.30 -7.07 1.37
N TYR A 36 7.05 -6.71 1.69
CA TYR A 36 6.68 -5.87 2.83
C TYR A 36 7.45 -4.53 2.90
N THR A 37 7.56 -3.85 1.75
CA THR A 37 8.12 -2.49 1.62
C THR A 37 7.27 -1.61 0.71
N LEU A 38 7.49 -0.29 0.76
CA LEU A 38 6.91 0.63 -0.23
C LEU A 38 7.32 0.24 -1.66
N ASP A 39 8.58 -0.16 -1.87
CA ASP A 39 9.06 -0.57 -3.19
C ASP A 39 8.36 -1.85 -3.68
N SER A 40 8.13 -2.81 -2.79
CA SER A 40 7.39 -4.05 -3.12
C SER A 40 5.93 -3.75 -3.44
N PHE A 41 5.31 -2.85 -2.66
CA PHE A 41 3.95 -2.39 -2.95
C PHE A 41 3.87 -1.69 -4.30
N TRP A 42 4.84 -0.81 -4.61
CA TRP A 42 4.91 -0.13 -5.90
C TRP A 42 5.09 -1.10 -7.07
N ASP A 43 5.98 -2.08 -6.93
CA ASP A 43 6.18 -3.14 -7.93
C ASP A 43 4.90 -3.91 -8.22
N GLY A 44 4.16 -4.26 -7.16
CA GLY A 44 2.81 -4.80 -7.27
C GLY A 44 1.92 -3.90 -8.10
N VAL A 45 1.58 -2.71 -7.61
CA VAL A 45 0.52 -1.84 -8.19
C VAL A 45 0.89 -1.17 -9.51
N GLN A 46 2.17 -1.05 -9.86
CA GLN A 46 2.63 -0.42 -11.09
C GLN A 46 3.05 -1.45 -12.15
N TRP A 47 3.78 -2.50 -11.76
CA TRP A 47 4.40 -3.44 -12.69
C TRP A 47 3.77 -4.84 -12.67
N CYS A 48 2.69 -5.03 -11.91
CA CYS A 48 2.03 -6.31 -11.71
C CYS A 48 2.94 -7.37 -11.07
N GLY A 49 3.87 -6.95 -10.20
CA GLY A 49 4.71 -7.83 -9.40
C GLY A 49 3.98 -8.53 -8.24
N PRO A 50 4.69 -9.22 -7.35
CA PRO A 50 4.12 -9.80 -6.14
C PRO A 50 3.31 -8.77 -5.35
N GLY A 51 2.10 -9.15 -4.92
CA GLY A 51 1.16 -8.23 -4.32
C GLY A 51 0.28 -7.46 -5.32
N TRP A 52 0.27 -7.81 -6.60
CA TRP A 52 -0.64 -7.22 -7.60
C TRP A 52 -2.12 -7.48 -7.25
N PRO A 53 -2.94 -6.43 -7.05
CA PRO A 53 -4.34 -6.58 -6.66
C PRO A 53 -5.33 -6.80 -7.82
N GLY A 54 -4.84 -6.87 -9.06
CA GLY A 54 -5.69 -6.75 -10.24
C GLY A 54 -6.13 -5.31 -10.50
N GLU A 55 -6.97 -5.14 -11.53
CA GLU A 55 -7.59 -3.85 -11.85
C GLU A 55 -8.58 -3.47 -10.73
N CYS A 56 -8.20 -2.53 -9.86
CA CYS A 56 -9.01 -2.12 -8.72
C CYS A 56 -8.82 -0.65 -8.34
N GLU A 57 -9.56 -0.21 -7.32
CA GLU A 57 -9.27 1.02 -6.58
C GLU A 57 -8.91 0.68 -5.13
N LEU A 58 -7.80 1.24 -4.64
CA LEU A 58 -7.32 1.08 -3.27
C LEU A 58 -7.54 2.37 -2.49
N ILE A 59 -8.24 2.28 -1.36
CA ILE A 59 -8.49 3.40 -0.45
C ILE A 59 -7.84 3.09 0.90
N PHE A 60 -6.78 3.82 1.22
CA PHE A 60 -6.16 3.78 2.54
C PHE A 60 -6.84 4.82 3.42
N LYS A 61 -7.70 4.36 4.32
CA LYS A 61 -8.44 5.21 5.27
C LYS A 61 -7.61 5.54 6.49
N ASN A 62 -7.86 6.69 7.10
CA ASN A 62 -7.13 7.16 8.28
C ASN A 62 -5.61 7.24 8.01
N ALA A 63 -5.23 7.61 6.79
CA ALA A 63 -3.84 7.55 6.33
C ALA A 63 -2.88 8.42 7.15
N ASP A 64 -3.41 9.46 7.81
CA ASP A 64 -2.63 10.31 8.73
C ASP A 64 -2.10 9.54 9.94
N ALA A 65 -2.68 8.39 10.32
CA ALA A 65 -2.14 7.51 11.35
C ALA A 65 -0.73 6.96 11.00
N LEU A 66 -0.32 7.05 9.74
CA LEU A 66 1.00 6.63 9.26
C LEU A 66 2.08 7.72 9.41
N SER A 67 1.74 8.91 9.93
CA SER A 67 2.64 10.08 10.01
C SER A 67 3.94 9.79 10.78
N ASP A 68 3.84 8.98 11.83
CA ASP A 68 4.94 8.70 12.75
C ASP A 68 5.82 7.54 12.26
N LEU A 69 5.39 6.84 11.22
CA LEU A 69 6.15 5.74 10.64
C LEU A 69 7.32 6.25 9.81
N LYS A 70 8.36 5.43 9.76
CA LYS A 70 9.55 5.66 8.92
C LYS A 70 9.71 4.52 7.93
N THR A 71 10.26 4.83 6.76
CA THR A 71 10.75 3.82 5.83
C THR A 71 11.99 3.12 6.42
N ARG A 72 12.41 1.99 5.84
CA ARG A 72 13.66 1.32 6.25
C ARG A 72 14.89 2.25 6.18
N GLY A 73 14.88 3.22 5.26
CA GLY A 73 15.92 4.25 5.15
C GLY A 73 15.74 5.46 6.07
N GLY A 74 14.82 5.41 7.04
CA GLY A 74 14.60 6.47 8.04
C GLY A 74 13.80 7.69 7.55
N LYS A 75 13.33 7.70 6.31
CA LYS A 75 12.53 8.81 5.76
C LYS A 75 11.09 8.76 6.29
N PRO A 76 10.37 9.90 6.40
CA PRO A 76 8.95 9.90 6.78
C PRO A 76 8.12 9.04 5.83
N PHE A 77 7.44 8.04 6.37
CA PHE A 77 6.73 7.03 5.57
C PHE A 77 5.57 7.64 4.80
N LEU A 78 4.69 8.39 5.47
CA LEU A 78 3.50 8.98 4.83
C LEU A 78 3.87 9.91 3.67
N LYS A 79 4.98 10.65 3.78
CA LYS A 79 5.47 11.49 2.67
C LYS A 79 5.91 10.64 1.47
N ALA A 80 6.67 9.58 1.71
CA ALA A 80 7.08 8.66 0.66
C ALA A 80 5.89 7.94 0.02
N PHE A 81 4.89 7.59 0.82
CA PHE A 81 3.68 6.93 0.34
C PHE A 81 2.82 7.85 -0.54
N ARG A 82 2.65 9.12 -0.13
CA ARG A 82 1.99 10.15 -0.96
C ARG A 82 2.69 10.34 -2.31
N GLN A 83 4.02 10.30 -2.34
CA GLN A 83 4.79 10.39 -3.59
C GLN A 83 4.55 9.17 -4.47
N LEU A 84 4.65 7.95 -3.90
CA LEU A 84 4.35 6.71 -4.62
C LEU A 84 2.95 6.75 -5.25
N VAL A 85 1.93 7.18 -4.48
CA VAL A 85 0.55 7.29 -5.00
C VAL A 85 0.45 8.27 -6.17
N ALA A 86 1.22 9.37 -6.17
CA ALA A 86 1.26 10.30 -7.28
C ALA A 86 2.00 9.75 -8.51
N ASP A 87 2.95 8.84 -8.29
CA ASP A 87 3.78 8.22 -9.35
C ASP A 87 3.16 6.93 -9.91
N THR A 88 2.09 6.40 -9.29
CA THR A 88 1.35 5.23 -9.77
C THR A 88 0.20 5.65 -10.69
N ASP A 89 0.16 5.11 -11.90
CA ASP A 89 -0.89 5.38 -12.90
C ASP A 89 -1.74 4.16 -13.26
N ARG A 90 -1.24 2.95 -13.02
CA ARG A 90 -1.93 1.70 -13.36
C ARG A 90 -3.12 1.39 -12.44
N VAL A 91 -2.96 1.58 -11.14
CA VAL A 91 -4.03 1.37 -10.14
C VAL A 91 -4.38 2.70 -9.50
N LYS A 92 -5.68 2.94 -9.33
CA LYS A 92 -6.15 4.14 -8.63
C LYS A 92 -5.97 3.94 -7.12
N ILE A 93 -5.13 4.78 -6.52
CA ILE A 93 -4.86 4.74 -5.08
C ILE A 93 -5.26 6.08 -4.45
N ARG A 94 -5.94 6.03 -3.31
CA ARG A 94 -6.30 7.21 -2.52
C ARG A 94 -5.87 7.04 -1.07
N LEU A 95 -5.35 8.13 -0.51
CA LEU A 95 -5.05 8.27 0.91
C LEU A 95 -6.07 9.27 1.48
N VAL A 96 -6.92 8.81 2.40
CA VAL A 96 -8.02 9.61 2.99
C VAL A 96 -7.97 9.62 4.51
#